data_AF-A0A9E0MQC5-F1
#
_entry.id   AF-A0A9E0MQC5-F1
#
_cell.length_a   1.000
_cell.length_b   1.000
_cell.length_c   1.000
_cell.angle_alpha   90.00
_cell.angle_beta   90.00
_cell.angle_gamma   90.00
#
_symmetry.space_group_name_H-M   'P 1'
#
loop_
_entity.id
_entity.type
_entity.pdbx_description
1 polymer ?
#
loop_
_entity_poly.entity_id
_entity_poly.type
_entity_poly.pdbx_seq_one_letter_code
_entity_poly.pdbx_strand_id
1 'polypeptide(L)'
;MATDELDQAAFESDVIIQDAVIRNFEVIGEAAKNLSMELRTENGEVDWEGMRGFRNFLIHVYFGVDLSIIWTIIQYDIPILELQLKKIHA
;
A
#
# COMPACT_ATOMS: atom_id res chain seq x y z
N MET A 1 10.14 -5.43 -6.56
CA MET A 1 10.30 -4.23 -5.70
C MET A 1 11.54 -4.42 -4.81
N ALA A 2 11.98 -3.43 -4.03
CA ALA A 2 13.16 -3.55 -3.15
C ALA A 2 13.06 -4.66 -2.06
N THR A 3 11.93 -5.38 -2.02
CA THR A 3 11.60 -6.44 -1.08
C THR A 3 11.59 -7.83 -1.70
N ASP A 4 11.89 -8.00 -3.01
CA ASP A 4 11.78 -9.30 -3.68
C ASP A 4 12.81 -10.33 -3.18
N GLU A 5 13.89 -9.86 -2.53
CA GLU A 5 14.92 -10.68 -1.87
C GLU A 5 14.87 -10.59 -0.35
N LEU A 6 13.90 -9.85 0.21
CA LEU A 6 13.74 -9.65 1.64
C LEU A 6 12.79 -10.72 2.18
N ASP A 7 13.13 -11.37 3.29
CA ASP A 7 12.19 -12.19 4.04
C ASP A 7 11.50 -11.39 5.16
N GLN A 8 10.46 -11.98 5.76
CA GLN A 8 9.70 -11.32 6.81
C GLN A 8 10.57 -10.93 8.01
N ALA A 9 11.53 -11.77 8.40
CA ALA A 9 12.37 -11.50 9.56
C ALA A 9 13.35 -10.35 9.28
N ALA A 10 13.89 -10.28 8.06
CA ALA A 10 14.72 -9.16 7.60
C ALA A 10 13.90 -7.86 7.55
N PHE A 11 12.65 -7.90 7.11
CA PHE A 11 11.74 -6.75 7.17
C PHE A 11 11.47 -6.30 8.61
N GLU A 12 11.09 -7.22 9.49
CA GLU A 12 10.72 -6.92 10.89
C GLU A 12 11.91 -6.43 11.74
N SER A 13 13.15 -6.70 11.30
CA SER A 13 14.37 -6.25 11.99
C SER A 13 14.97 -4.95 11.44
N ASP A 14 14.53 -4.46 10.28
CA ASP A 14 15.04 -3.23 9.66
C ASP A 14 14.02 -2.08 9.71
N VAL A 15 14.22 -1.19 10.68
CA VAL A 15 13.36 -0.01 10.89
C VAL A 15 13.40 0.96 9.71
N ILE A 16 14.52 1.07 8.98
CA ILE A 16 14.63 1.96 7.82
C ILE A 16 13.75 1.44 6.69
N ILE A 17 13.75 0.12 6.47
CA ILE A 17 12.86 -0.50 5.49
C ILE A 17 11.40 -0.34 5.91
N GLN A 18 11.08 -0.55 7.19
CA GLN A 18 9.72 -0.36 7.72
C GLN A 18 9.22 1.06 7.48
N ASP A 19 9.99 2.07 7.87
CA ASP A 19 9.63 3.48 7.68
C ASP A 19 9.45 3.82 6.20
N ALA A 20 10.34 3.32 5.32
CA ALA A 20 10.23 3.52 3.89
C ALA A 20 8.95 2.89 3.30
N VAL A 21 8.61 1.67 3.73
CA VAL A 21 7.39 0.95 3.32
C VAL A 21 6.14 1.70 3.79
N ILE A 22 6.09 2.07 5.07
CA ILE A 22 4.96 2.82 5.65
C ILE A 22 4.77 4.14 4.90
N ARG A 23 5.86 4.87 4.64
CA ARG A 23 5.81 6.12 3.87
C ARG A 23 5.26 5.90 2.46
N ASN A 24 5.65 4.82 1.78
CA ASN A 24 5.15 4.52 0.45
C ASN A 24 3.64 4.22 0.46
N PHE A 25 3.15 3.52 1.49
CA PHE A 25 1.70 3.31 1.64
C PHE A 25 0.93 4.62 1.86
N GLU A 26 1.47 5.56 2.64
CA GLU A 26 0.86 6.89 2.78
C GLU A 26 0.77 7.62 1.43
N VAL A 27 1.83 7.55 0.62
CA VAL A 27 1.87 8.17 -0.72
C VAL A 27 0.84 7.53 -1.65
N ILE A 28 0.74 6.20 -1.66
CA ILE A 28 -0.26 5.47 -2.44
C ILE A 28 -1.68 5.88 -2.05
N GLY A 29 -1.99 5.93 -0.74
CA GLY A 29 -3.32 6.32 -0.29
C GLY A 29 -3.66 7.78 -0.57
N GLU A 30 -2.69 8.70 -0.50
CA GLU A 30 -2.89 10.09 -0.90
C GLU A 30 -3.08 10.23 -2.42
N ALA A 31 -2.36 9.43 -3.22
CA ALA A 31 -2.58 9.38 -4.67
C ALA A 31 -4.00 8.89 -4.99
N ALA A 32 -4.44 7.77 -4.37
CA ALA A 32 -5.79 7.22 -4.54
C ALA A 32 -6.90 8.22 -4.15
N LYS A 33 -6.68 9.03 -3.12
CA LYS A 33 -7.60 10.09 -2.69
C LYS A 33 -7.76 11.21 -3.74
N ASN A 34 -6.70 11.52 -4.47
CA ASN A 34 -6.66 12.65 -5.42
C ASN A 34 -7.13 12.26 -6.83
N LEU A 35 -7.40 10.98 -7.10
CA LEU A 35 -7.99 10.53 -8.36
C LEU A 35 -9.43 11.03 -8.53
N SER A 36 -9.80 11.35 -9.77
CA SER A 36 -11.16 11.77 -10.11
C SER A 36 -12.17 10.68 -9.73
N MET A 37 -13.41 11.09 -9.47
CA MET A 37 -14.49 10.13 -9.21
C MET A 37 -14.73 9.24 -10.42
N GLU A 38 -14.71 9.82 -11.63
CA GLU A 38 -14.87 9.12 -12.90
C GLU A 38 -13.86 7.96 -13.04
N LEU A 39 -12.56 8.23 -12.90
CA LEU A 39 -11.53 7.20 -13.02
C LEU A 39 -11.70 6.10 -11.97
N ARG A 40 -12.03 6.46 -10.73
CA ARG A 40 -12.26 5.48 -9.67
C ARG A 40 -13.51 4.63 -9.92
N THR A 41 -14.56 5.21 -10.51
CA THR A 41 -15.80 4.50 -10.86
C THR A 41 -15.60 3.58 -12.05
N GLU A 42 -14.83 4.01 -13.06
CA GLU A 42 -14.51 3.20 -14.24
C GLU A 42 -13.61 2.00 -13.90
N ASN A 43 -12.76 2.13 -12.89
CA ASN A 43 -11.82 1.10 -12.44
C ASN A 43 -12.19 0.59 -11.04
N GLY A 44 -13.46 0.20 -10.86
CA GLY A 44 -14.05 -0.20 -9.57
C GLY A 44 -13.52 -1.52 -8.99
N GLU A 45 -12.73 -2.28 -9.76
CA GLU A 45 -12.03 -3.48 -9.29
C GLU A 45 -10.84 -3.16 -8.37
N VAL A 46 -10.31 -1.93 -8.44
CA VAL A 46 -9.25 -1.46 -7.56
C VAL A 46 -9.87 -0.93 -6.27
N ASP A 47 -9.35 -1.36 -5.13
CA ASP A 47 -9.82 -0.91 -3.81
C ASP A 47 -9.29 0.48 -3.43
N TRP A 48 -9.83 1.51 -4.12
CA TRP A 48 -9.46 2.90 -3.87
C TRP A 48 -9.77 3.36 -2.45
N GLU A 49 -10.90 2.92 -1.89
CA GLU A 49 -11.29 3.30 -0.53
C GLU A 49 -10.45 2.59 0.52
N GLY A 50 -10.05 1.34 0.30
CA GLY A 50 -9.09 0.62 1.13
C GLY A 50 -7.76 1.34 1.21
N MET A 51 -7.18 1.76 0.07
CA MET A 51 -5.93 2.54 0.05
C MET A 51 -6.05 3.87 0.82
N ARG A 52 -7.17 4.58 0.64
CA ARG A 52 -7.44 5.84 1.38
C ARG A 52 -7.59 5.60 2.88
N GLY A 53 -8.32 4.56 3.25
CA GLY A 53 -8.55 4.16 4.65
C GLY A 53 -7.26 3.71 5.32
N PHE A 54 -6.44 2.94 4.62
CA PHE A 54 -5.16 2.45 5.13
C PHE A 54 -4.17 3.58 5.40
N ARG A 55 -4.06 4.57 4.49
CA ARG A 55 -3.30 5.79 4.76
C ARG A 55 -3.78 6.51 6.01
N ASN A 56 -5.10 6.65 6.21
CA ASN A 56 -5.64 7.28 7.42
C ASN A 56 -5.31 6.48 8.69
N PHE A 57 -5.34 5.15 8.62
CA PHE A 57 -4.92 4.30 9.71
C PHE A 57 -3.45 4.51 10.07
N LEU A 58 -2.54 4.46 9.09
CA LEU A 58 -1.09 4.57 9.30
C LEU A 58 -0.70 5.91 9.95
N ILE A 59 -1.29 7.03 9.54
CA ILE A 59 -0.94 8.34 10.11
C ILE A 59 -1.45 8.54 11.54
N HIS A 60 -2.47 7.78 11.98
CA HIS A 60 -3.11 7.96 13.29
C HIS A 60 -2.67 6.90 14.31
N VAL A 61 -2.33 5.70 13.85
CA VAL A 61 -1.91 4.55 14.68
C VAL A 61 -0.42 4.28 14.53
N TYR A 62 0.37 5.29 14.15
CA TYR A 62 1.81 5.14 13.85
C TYR A 62 2.61 4.38 14.94
N PHE A 63 2.11 4.35 16.17
CA PHE A 63 2.51 3.39 17.20
C PHE A 63 1.62 2.14 17.22
N GLY A 64 2.21 0.98 16.97
CA GLY A 64 1.54 -0.32 17.13
C GLY A 64 0.95 -0.91 15.84
N VAL A 65 1.45 -0.50 14.68
CA VAL A 65 1.17 -1.21 13.42
C VAL A 65 1.76 -2.61 13.49
N ASP A 66 0.93 -3.63 13.26
CA ASP A 66 1.38 -5.01 13.19
C ASP A 66 2.17 -5.24 11.90
N LEU A 67 3.49 -5.42 12.04
CA LEU A 67 4.41 -5.60 10.91
C LEU A 67 4.10 -6.87 10.10
N SER A 68 3.46 -7.88 10.70
CA SER A 68 3.05 -9.09 9.97
C SER A 68 1.89 -8.81 9.01
N ILE A 69 0.99 -7.89 9.38
CA ILE A 69 -0.07 -7.41 8.48
C ILE A 69 0.54 -6.62 7.34
N ILE A 70 1.49 -5.72 7.64
CA ILE A 70 2.22 -4.96 6.62
C ILE A 70 2.93 -5.90 5.64
N TRP A 71 3.60 -6.91 6.16
CA TRP A 71 4.28 -7.92 5.34
C TRP A 71 3.29 -8.66 4.43
N THR A 72 2.13 -9.05 4.96
CA THR A 72 1.06 -9.70 4.18
C THR A 72 0.59 -8.80 3.03
N ILE A 73 0.37 -7.51 3.28
CA ILE A 73 -0.04 -6.54 2.25
C ILE A 73 1.05 -6.42 1.15
N ILE A 74 2.33 -6.37 1.54
CA ILE A 74 3.45 -6.33 0.59
C ILE A 74 3.46 -7.57 -0.32
N GLN A 75 3.24 -8.75 0.25
CA GLN A 75 3.37 -10.02 -0.48
C GLN A 75 2.16 -10.34 -1.36
N TYR A 76 0.95 -9.96 -0.94
CA TYR A 76 -0.28 -10.41 -1.61
C TYR A 76 -1.05 -9.27 -2.27
N ASP A 77 -1.19 -8.13 -1.61
CA ASP A 77 -2.06 -7.05 -2.11
C ASP A 77 -1.35 -6.14 -3.11
N ILE A 78 -0.08 -5.79 -2.84
CA ILE A 78 0.70 -4.91 -3.73
C ILE A 78 0.89 -5.51 -5.14
N PRO A 79 1.24 -6.80 -5.32
CA PRO A 79 1.34 -7.38 -6.66
C PRO A 79 0.02 -7.38 -7.41
N ILE A 80 -1.10 -7.61 -6.71
CA ILE A 80 -2.45 -7.54 -7.30
C ILE A 80 -2.75 -6.11 -7.74
N LEU A 81 -2.51 -5.13 -6.87
CA LEU A 81 -2.69 -3.71 -7.17
C LEU A 81 -1.86 -3.31 -8.40
N GLU A 82 -0.60 -3.70 -8.49
CA GLU A 82 0.25 -3.39 -9.64
C GLU A 82 -0.36 -3.94 -10.96
N LEU A 83 -0.88 -5.17 -10.93
CA LEU A 83 -1.54 -5.77 -12.09
C LEU A 83 -2.85 -5.07 -12.46
N GLN A 84 -3.60 -4.59 -11.49
CA GLN A 84 -4.83 -3.82 -11.73
C GLN A 84 -4.49 -2.45 -12.33
N LEU A 85 -3.53 -1.73 -11.75
CA LEU A 85 -3.09 -0.42 -12.25
C LEU A 85 -2.57 -0.47 -13.68
N LYS A 86 -1.88 -1.56 -14.08
CA LYS A 86 -1.42 -1.75 -15.47
C LYS A 86 -2.54 -1.89 -16.50
N LYS A 87 -3.79 -2.16 -16.08
CA LYS A 87 -4.95 -2.29 -16.96
C LYS A 87 -5.68 -0.96 -17.15
N ILE A 88 -5.41 0.02 -16.29
CA ILE A 88 -5.99 1.36 -16.38
C ILE A 88 -5.36 2.05 -17.59
N HIS A 89 -6.18 2.37 -18.59
CA HIS A 89 -5.78 3.17 -19.73
C HIS A 89 -6.15 4.63 -19.42
N ALA A 90 -5.17 5.53 -19.53
CA ALA A 90 -5.35 6.97 -19.42
C ALA A 90 -5.61 7.60 -20.80
#